data_AF-A0AAU2REP4-F1
#
_entry.id   AF-A0AAU2REP4-F1
#
_cell.length_a   1.000
_cell.length_b   1.000
_cell.length_c   1.000
_cell.angle_alpha   90.00
_cell.angle_beta   90.00
_cell.angle_gamma   90.00
#
_symmetry.space_group_name_H-M   'P 1'
#
loop_
_entity.id
_entity.type
_entity.pdbx_description
1 polymer ?
#
loop_
_entity_poly.entity_id
_entity_poly.type
_entity_poly.pdbx_seq_one_letter_code
_entity_poly.pdbx_strand_id
1 'polypeptide(L)'
;MPLIPEEPQIHESAQGPRATPASGRVAPTPRPVPGPRPAAPPRPGRPGPARPVPAQRAAHAAAKPAPSAPAATPQIQLIPASVEGALDAAEEAVDLLLESGRAPGDVLVITTGESHPWADHELSFGEAAYWAQHDAGDDVFYADASATDRAAPRPVVVVAVNGGTDSVTAQALPKALGRATALLIVCGDPQTINSVLGAGV
;
A
#
# COMPACT_ATOMS: atom_id res chain seq x y z
N MET A 1 33.19 4.74 59.47
CA MET A 1 32.28 4.42 58.35
C MET A 1 30.99 5.22 58.56
N PRO A 2 30.38 5.82 57.53
CA PRO A 2 30.54 5.53 56.10
C PRO A 2 31.20 6.64 55.29
N LEU A 3 31.73 6.19 54.15
CA LEU A 3 32.47 6.89 53.12
C LEU A 3 31.46 7.39 52.08
N ILE A 4 31.53 8.67 51.74
CA ILE A 4 30.85 9.27 50.58
C ILE A 4 31.60 8.86 49.31
N PRO A 5 30.91 8.38 48.25
CA PRO A 5 31.56 8.10 46.98
C PRO A 5 32.01 9.39 46.29
N GLU A 6 33.30 9.42 45.96
CA GLU A 6 33.97 10.40 45.12
C GLU A 6 33.37 10.38 43.70
N GLU A 7 32.85 11.51 43.26
CA GLU A 7 32.42 11.75 41.89
C GLU A 7 33.67 12.06 41.04
N PRO A 8 34.00 11.29 39.99
CA PRO A 8 35.18 11.55 39.20
C PRO A 8 35.02 12.84 38.39
N GLN A 9 35.87 13.82 38.70
CA GLN A 9 36.04 15.05 37.95
C GLN A 9 36.49 14.74 36.52
N ILE A 10 35.54 14.77 35.59
CA ILE A 10 35.82 14.77 34.14
C ILE A 10 36.57 16.06 33.80
N HIS A 11 37.86 15.90 33.51
CA HIS A 11 38.74 16.98 33.11
C HIS A 11 38.37 17.42 31.69
N GLU A 12 37.85 18.66 31.59
CA GLU A 12 37.69 19.43 30.37
C GLU A 12 39.04 19.48 29.63
N SER A 13 39.16 18.66 28.58
CA SER A 13 40.34 18.65 27.72
C SER A 13 40.08 19.53 26.51
N ALA A 14 40.98 20.50 26.36
CA ALA A 14 40.94 21.64 25.48
C ALA A 14 40.75 21.32 23.98
N GLN A 15 40.09 22.28 23.33
CA GLN A 15 40.14 22.65 21.92
C GLN A 15 41.45 22.34 21.18
N GLY A 16 41.29 21.76 20.00
CA GLY A 16 42.23 21.86 18.89
C GLY A 16 41.53 21.55 17.56
N PRO A 17 41.44 22.48 16.60
CA PRO A 17 40.82 22.23 15.32
C PRO A 17 41.84 21.59 14.37
N ARG A 18 41.50 20.46 13.76
CA ARG A 18 42.25 19.94 12.61
C ARG A 18 41.29 19.67 11.46
N ALA A 19 41.05 20.72 10.67
CA ALA A 19 40.43 20.60 9.37
C ALA A 19 41.40 19.89 8.41
N THR A 20 40.98 18.75 7.88
CA THR A 20 41.60 18.08 6.74
C THR A 20 40.88 18.53 5.47
N PRO A 21 41.55 19.10 4.45
CA PRO A 21 40.92 19.30 3.17
C PRO A 21 40.88 17.97 2.40
N ALA A 22 39.68 17.44 2.19
CA ALA A 22 39.44 16.34 1.28
C ALA A 22 39.59 16.80 -0.18
N SER A 23 40.33 16.01 -0.96
CA SER A 23 40.54 16.21 -2.39
C SER A 23 39.24 16.16 -3.20
N GLY A 24 39.04 17.20 -4.01
CA GLY A 24 38.59 17.09 -5.41
C GLY A 24 37.32 16.30 -5.71
N ARG A 25 36.15 16.89 -5.47
CA ARG A 25 34.92 16.51 -6.19
C ARG A 25 34.94 17.21 -7.57
N VAL A 26 35.23 16.46 -8.61
CA VAL A 26 35.04 16.89 -10.01
C VAL A 26 33.54 17.07 -10.25
N ALA A 27 33.12 18.28 -10.56
CA ALA A 27 31.75 18.59 -10.95
C ALA A 27 31.46 17.99 -12.34
N PRO A 28 30.32 17.31 -12.55
CA PRO A 28 29.92 16.89 -13.89
C PRO A 28 29.46 18.11 -14.69
N THR A 29 30.11 18.34 -15.83
CA THR A 29 29.74 19.36 -16.82
C THR A 29 28.29 19.13 -17.28
N PRO A 30 27.39 20.13 -17.21
CA PRO A 30 26.02 19.98 -17.69
C PRO A 30 26.00 19.77 -19.20
N ARG A 31 25.31 18.71 -19.65
CA ARG A 31 25.07 18.45 -21.07
C ARG A 31 24.14 19.52 -21.65
N PRO A 32 24.36 20.01 -22.89
CA PRO A 32 23.42 20.89 -23.56
C PRO A 32 22.09 20.16 -23.82
N VAL A 33 21.00 20.73 -23.31
CA VAL A 33 19.63 20.33 -23.67
C VAL A 33 19.32 20.80 -25.10
N PRO A 34 18.84 19.91 -25.99
CA PRO A 34 18.31 20.32 -27.29
C PRO A 34 17.09 21.24 -27.09
N GLY A 35 17.19 22.48 -27.59
CA GLY A 35 16.13 23.47 -27.48
C GLY A 35 14.84 23.09 -28.24
N PRO A 36 13.71 23.77 -27.92
CA PRO A 36 12.42 23.48 -28.54
C PRO A 36 12.42 23.87 -30.02
N ARG A 37 11.93 22.95 -30.85
CA ARG A 37 11.77 23.12 -32.30
C ARG A 37 10.66 24.16 -32.58
N PRO A 38 10.87 25.16 -33.46
CA PRO A 38 9.81 26.10 -33.83
C PRO A 38 8.64 25.39 -34.54
N ALA A 39 7.42 25.75 -34.16
CA ALA A 39 6.19 25.29 -34.81
C ALA A 39 6.07 25.87 -36.23
N ALA A 40 5.69 25.03 -37.19
CA ALA A 40 5.41 25.45 -38.56
C ALA A 40 4.14 26.32 -38.63
N PRO A 41 4.09 27.34 -39.51
CA PRO A 41 2.90 28.18 -39.67
C PRO A 41 1.75 27.42 -40.36
N PRO A 42 0.48 27.79 -40.07
CA PRO A 42 -0.68 27.15 -40.69
C PRO A 42 -0.76 27.52 -42.18
N ARG A 43 -0.98 26.52 -43.04
CA ARG A 43 -1.26 26.75 -44.47
C ARG A 43 -2.65 27.37 -44.66
N PRO A 44 -2.79 28.39 -45.54
CA PRO A 44 -4.09 28.93 -45.92
C PRO A 44 -4.98 27.89 -46.60
N GLY A 45 -6.27 27.93 -46.25
CA GLY A 45 -7.29 26.98 -46.67
C GLY A 45 -7.59 27.00 -48.17
N ARG A 46 -7.99 25.84 -48.68
CA ARG A 46 -8.53 25.68 -50.03
C ARG A 46 -10.02 25.31 -49.91
N PRO A 47 -10.93 25.96 -50.65
CA PRO A 47 -12.37 25.71 -50.52
C PRO A 47 -12.74 24.33 -51.09
N GLY A 48 -13.32 23.47 -50.27
CA GLY A 48 -13.99 22.23 -50.69
C GLY A 48 -15.49 22.46 -50.86
N PRO A 49 -16.17 21.72 -51.77
CA PRO A 49 -17.59 21.89 -52.03
C PRO A 49 -18.47 21.37 -50.88
N ALA A 50 -19.62 22.01 -50.71
CA ALA A 50 -20.59 21.79 -49.65
C ALA A 50 -21.11 20.34 -49.59
N ARG A 51 -21.12 19.75 -48.38
CA ARG A 51 -21.78 18.48 -48.07
C ARG A 51 -23.03 18.77 -47.21
N PRO A 52 -24.17 18.09 -47.46
CA PRO A 52 -25.43 18.43 -46.82
C PRO A 52 -25.46 17.99 -45.35
N VAL A 53 -26.07 18.82 -44.51
CA VAL A 53 -26.45 18.53 -43.12
C VAL A 53 -27.65 17.60 -43.06
N PRO A 54 -27.66 16.63 -42.13
CA PRO A 54 -28.89 16.15 -41.53
C PRO A 54 -29.00 16.67 -40.10
N ALA A 55 -30.01 17.50 -39.85
CA ALA A 55 -30.52 17.74 -38.52
C ALA A 55 -31.45 16.58 -38.14
N GLN A 56 -31.14 15.84 -37.08
CA GLN A 56 -32.15 15.34 -36.16
C GLN A 56 -31.53 14.88 -34.84
N ARG A 57 -31.91 15.64 -33.81
CA ARG A 57 -31.68 15.41 -32.39
C ARG A 57 -32.48 14.17 -31.97
N ALA A 58 -31.83 13.03 -31.86
CA ALA A 58 -32.39 11.86 -31.18
C ALA A 58 -31.92 11.90 -29.72
N ALA A 59 -32.87 11.87 -28.80
CA ALA A 59 -32.63 11.80 -27.37
C ALA A 59 -31.78 10.56 -27.05
N HIS A 60 -30.75 10.73 -26.21
CA HIS A 60 -30.07 9.62 -25.57
C HIS A 60 -31.07 8.90 -24.66
N ALA A 61 -31.72 7.86 -25.19
CA ALA A 61 -32.26 6.80 -24.36
C ALA A 61 -31.05 6.08 -23.74
N ALA A 62 -30.68 6.50 -22.53
CA ALA A 62 -29.69 5.80 -21.74
C ALA A 62 -30.17 4.36 -21.55
N ALA A 63 -29.34 3.44 -22.04
CA ALA A 63 -29.57 2.01 -21.95
C ALA A 63 -29.82 1.59 -20.50
N LYS A 64 -30.83 0.75 -20.31
CA LYS A 64 -31.10 0.02 -19.07
C LYS A 64 -29.80 -0.69 -18.61
N PRO A 65 -29.44 -0.66 -17.31
CA PRO A 65 -28.25 -1.36 -16.83
C PRO A 65 -28.36 -2.84 -17.19
N ALA A 66 -27.34 -3.37 -17.88
CA ALA A 66 -27.20 -4.80 -18.06
C ALA A 66 -27.09 -5.48 -16.69
N PRO A 67 -27.60 -6.71 -16.52
CA PRO A 67 -27.46 -7.44 -15.26
C PRO A 67 -25.97 -7.60 -14.95
N SER A 68 -25.58 -7.22 -13.72
CA SER A 68 -24.23 -7.37 -13.20
C SER A 68 -23.70 -8.76 -13.51
N ALA A 69 -22.53 -8.81 -14.16
CA ALA A 69 -21.77 -10.05 -14.25
C ALA A 69 -21.60 -10.63 -12.83
N PRO A 70 -21.58 -11.97 -12.66
CA PRO A 70 -21.28 -12.56 -11.37
C PRO A 70 -19.97 -11.95 -10.85
N ALA A 71 -19.98 -11.47 -9.61
CA ALA A 71 -18.79 -10.91 -8.99
C ALA A 71 -17.67 -11.95 -9.10
N ALA A 72 -16.59 -11.59 -9.78
CA ALA A 72 -15.44 -12.47 -9.90
C ALA A 72 -14.95 -12.80 -8.49
N THR A 73 -14.80 -14.07 -8.18
CA THR A 73 -14.17 -14.49 -6.93
C THR A 73 -12.74 -13.96 -6.92
N PRO A 74 -12.28 -13.30 -5.84
CA PRO A 74 -10.92 -12.80 -5.77
C PRO A 74 -9.91 -13.94 -5.96
N GLN A 75 -8.81 -13.65 -6.66
CA GLN A 75 -7.69 -14.57 -6.78
C GLN A 75 -7.03 -14.73 -5.40
N ILE A 76 -6.63 -15.94 -5.05
CA ILE A 76 -5.90 -16.21 -3.81
C ILE A 76 -4.44 -16.53 -4.16
N GLN A 77 -3.51 -15.87 -3.49
CA GLN A 77 -2.07 -16.14 -3.56
C GLN A 77 -1.55 -16.46 -2.17
N LEU A 78 -0.72 -17.50 -2.07
CA LEU A 78 -0.07 -17.90 -0.82
C LEU A 78 1.41 -17.55 -0.87
N ILE A 79 1.91 -16.88 0.16
CA ILE A 79 3.34 -16.63 0.40
C ILE A 79 3.73 -17.42 1.65
N PRO A 80 4.49 -18.53 1.51
CA PRO A 80 4.94 -19.31 2.66
C PRO A 80 5.84 -18.47 3.58
N ALA A 81 5.48 -18.37 4.85
CA ALA A 81 6.27 -17.70 5.88
C ALA A 81 6.06 -18.41 7.24
N SER A 82 7.03 -18.30 8.14
CA SER A 82 6.80 -18.70 9.54
C SER A 82 5.87 -17.69 10.21
N VAL A 83 5.37 -18.01 11.41
CA VAL A 83 4.55 -17.08 12.20
C VAL A 83 5.30 -15.78 12.46
N GLU A 84 6.59 -15.86 12.81
CA GLU A 84 7.43 -14.70 13.10
C GLU A 84 7.76 -13.88 11.84
N GLY A 85 7.89 -14.54 10.69
CA GLY A 85 8.21 -13.88 9.41
C GLY A 85 6.98 -13.50 8.57
N ALA A 86 5.76 -13.78 9.03
CA ALA A 86 4.54 -13.53 8.26
C ALA A 86 4.28 -12.03 8.06
N LEU A 87 4.64 -11.20 9.04
CA LEU A 87 4.50 -9.75 8.94
C LEU A 87 5.49 -9.18 7.93
N ASP A 88 6.78 -9.51 8.05
CA ASP A 88 7.81 -9.12 7.09
C ASP A 88 7.44 -9.54 5.66
N ALA A 89 6.96 -10.78 5.47
CA ALA A 89 6.52 -11.26 4.17
C ALA A 89 5.31 -10.49 3.62
N ALA A 90 4.42 -10.00 4.48
CA ALA A 90 3.31 -9.14 4.08
C ALA A 90 3.79 -7.75 3.68
N GLU A 91 4.74 -7.16 4.40
CA GLU A 91 5.36 -5.87 4.06
C GLU A 91 6.07 -5.93 2.71
N GLU A 92 6.87 -6.96 2.46
CA GLU A 92 7.52 -7.18 1.16
C GLU A 92 6.49 -7.37 0.03
N ALA A 93 5.36 -8.04 0.31
CA ALA A 93 4.29 -8.17 -0.66
C ALA A 93 3.61 -6.83 -0.97
N VAL A 94 3.42 -5.98 0.04
CA VAL A 94 2.92 -4.61 -0.13
C VAL A 94 3.88 -3.80 -0.98
N ASP A 95 5.18 -3.82 -0.67
CA ASP A 95 6.20 -3.10 -1.42
C ASP A 95 6.19 -3.48 -2.90
N LEU A 96 6.16 -4.79 -3.22
CA LEU A 96 6.06 -5.27 -4.60
C LEU A 96 4.78 -4.82 -5.31
N LEU A 97 3.65 -4.76 -4.60
CA LEU A 97 2.40 -4.24 -5.16
C LEU A 97 2.55 -2.76 -5.52
N LEU A 98 3.11 -1.95 -4.63
CA LEU A 98 3.32 -0.52 -4.85
C LEU A 98 4.33 -0.27 -5.99
N GLU A 99 5.44 -1.00 -6.01
CA GLU A 99 6.43 -0.95 -7.09
C GLU A 99 5.84 -1.32 -8.46
N SER A 100 4.87 -2.25 -8.48
CA SER A 100 4.14 -2.62 -9.69
C SER A 100 3.10 -1.58 -10.15
N GLY A 101 2.94 -0.49 -9.40
CA GLY A 101 2.04 0.62 -9.71
C GLY A 101 0.64 0.50 -9.10
N ARG A 102 0.44 -0.39 -8.12
CA ARG A 102 -0.82 -0.42 -7.35
C ARG A 102 -0.94 0.86 -6.52
N ALA A 103 -2.13 1.46 -6.51
CA ALA A 103 -2.39 2.60 -5.64
C ALA A 103 -2.34 2.15 -4.16
N PRO A 104 -1.69 2.90 -3.26
CA PRO A 104 -1.68 2.59 -1.83
C PRO A 104 -3.07 2.38 -1.22
N GLY A 105 -4.01 3.26 -1.57
CA GLY A 105 -5.42 3.18 -1.21
C GLY A 105 -6.15 1.90 -1.64
N ASP A 106 -5.59 1.12 -2.57
CA ASP A 106 -6.15 -0.15 -3.01
C ASP A 106 -5.74 -1.33 -2.12
N VAL A 107 -4.84 -1.13 -1.15
CA VAL A 107 -4.22 -2.19 -0.36
C VAL A 107 -4.69 -2.13 1.09
N LEU A 108 -5.22 -3.24 1.59
CA LEU A 108 -5.54 -3.47 3.01
C LEU A 108 -4.63 -4.57 3.54
N VAL A 109 -3.95 -4.33 4.66
CA VAL A 109 -3.16 -5.35 5.37
C VAL A 109 -3.91 -5.76 6.64
N ILE A 110 -4.02 -7.05 6.88
CA ILE A 110 -4.67 -7.62 8.07
C ILE A 110 -3.67 -8.50 8.82
N THR A 111 -3.49 -8.26 10.12
CA THR A 111 -2.68 -9.11 11.01
C THR A 111 -3.59 -10.00 11.87
N THR A 112 -3.22 -11.26 12.09
CA THR A 112 -4.00 -12.18 12.97
C THR A 112 -3.47 -12.27 14.40
N GLY A 113 -2.22 -11.86 14.61
CA GLY A 113 -1.53 -11.84 15.91
C GLY A 113 -1.33 -10.41 16.40
N GLU A 114 -0.08 -10.02 16.63
CA GLU A 114 0.25 -8.65 17.00
C GLU A 114 -0.10 -7.67 15.87
N SER A 115 -0.55 -6.47 16.24
CA SER A 115 -0.82 -5.40 15.27
C SER A 115 0.47 -4.91 14.63
N HIS A 116 0.36 -4.37 13.42
CA HIS A 116 1.52 -3.80 12.73
C HIS A 116 2.04 -2.57 13.51
N PRO A 117 3.37 -2.40 13.71
CA PRO A 117 3.93 -1.33 14.54
C PRO A 117 3.50 0.10 14.14
N TRP A 118 3.32 0.34 12.84
CA TRP A 118 2.76 1.59 12.33
C TRP A 118 1.31 1.81 12.77
N ALA A 119 0.46 0.76 12.73
CA ALA A 119 -0.93 0.86 13.18
C ALA A 119 -1.01 1.21 14.67
N ASP A 120 -0.19 0.56 15.50
CA ASP A 120 -0.10 0.86 16.93
C ASP A 120 0.31 2.32 17.19
N HIS A 121 1.28 2.82 16.42
CA HIS A 121 1.71 4.22 16.52
C HIS A 121 0.58 5.18 16.14
N GLU A 122 -0.09 4.96 15.02
CA GLU A 122 -1.17 5.84 14.55
C GLU A 122 -2.39 5.80 15.49
N LEU A 123 -2.77 4.61 15.97
CA LEU A 123 -3.85 4.44 16.93
C LEU A 123 -3.58 5.18 18.25
N SER A 124 -2.30 5.37 18.63
CA SER A 124 -1.93 6.14 19.81
C SER A 124 -2.33 7.62 19.72
N PHE A 125 -2.52 8.16 18.51
CA PHE A 125 -3.04 9.51 18.28
C PHE A 125 -4.57 9.59 18.25
N GLY A 126 -5.26 8.45 18.25
CA GLY A 126 -6.70 8.35 18.42
C GLY A 126 -7.39 7.52 17.34
N GLU A 127 -8.24 6.60 17.80
CA GLU A 127 -8.96 5.67 16.93
C GLU A 127 -9.81 6.37 15.86
N ALA A 128 -10.53 7.44 16.22
CA ALA A 128 -11.39 8.15 15.26
C ALA A 128 -10.59 8.75 14.09
N ALA A 129 -9.40 9.30 14.37
CA ALA A 129 -8.53 9.85 13.33
C ALA A 129 -7.94 8.73 12.45
N TYR A 130 -7.53 7.62 13.08
CA TYR A 130 -7.00 6.45 12.38
C TYR A 130 -8.00 5.87 11.36
N TRP A 131 -9.25 5.65 11.78
CA TRP A 131 -10.27 5.13 10.88
C TRP A 131 -10.74 6.14 9.83
N ALA A 132 -10.57 7.44 10.07
CA ALA A 132 -10.79 8.43 9.01
C ALA A 132 -9.76 8.30 7.88
N GLN A 133 -8.53 7.83 8.14
CA GLN A 133 -7.54 7.53 7.09
C GLN A 133 -8.01 6.36 6.21
N HIS A 134 -8.59 5.33 6.82
CA HIS A 134 -9.20 4.22 6.09
C HIS A 134 -10.29 4.72 5.13
N ASP A 135 -11.18 5.58 5.62
CA ASP A 135 -12.30 6.13 4.84
C ASP A 135 -11.84 7.09 3.73
N ALA A 136 -10.72 7.80 3.94
CA ALA A 136 -10.10 8.63 2.93
C ALA A 136 -9.54 7.79 1.76
N GLY A 137 -8.97 6.61 2.07
CA GLY A 137 -8.50 5.68 1.04
C GLY A 137 -7.29 6.19 0.25
N ASP A 138 -6.48 7.07 0.84
CA ASP A 138 -5.31 7.66 0.17
C ASP A 138 -4.03 6.80 0.35
N ASP A 139 -3.96 5.98 1.40
CA ASP A 139 -2.78 5.19 1.78
C ASP A 139 -3.11 3.71 2.05
N VAL A 140 -2.07 2.88 2.16
CA VAL A 140 -2.16 1.50 2.66
C VAL A 140 -2.76 1.55 4.06
N PHE A 141 -3.79 0.74 4.29
CA PHE A 141 -4.41 0.65 5.61
C PHE A 141 -4.06 -0.67 6.27
N TYR A 142 -3.76 -0.62 7.56
CA TYR A 142 -3.45 -1.79 8.38
C TYR A 142 -4.60 -2.03 9.35
N ALA A 143 -4.94 -3.28 9.61
CA ALA A 143 -6.01 -3.60 10.54
C ALA A 143 -5.69 -4.90 11.29
N ASP A 144 -6.08 -4.94 12.56
CA ASP A 144 -6.15 -6.21 13.28
C ASP A 144 -7.32 -7.06 12.77
N ALA A 145 -7.18 -8.39 12.83
CA ALA A 145 -8.21 -9.33 12.42
C ALA A 145 -9.58 -9.07 13.08
N SER A 146 -9.61 -8.59 14.32
CA SER A 146 -10.84 -8.23 15.03
C SER A 146 -11.60 -7.08 14.37
N ALA A 147 -10.91 -6.22 13.63
CA ALA A 147 -11.49 -5.05 12.96
C ALA A 147 -11.83 -5.29 11.49
N THR A 148 -11.62 -6.50 10.96
CA THR A 148 -11.90 -6.86 9.55
C THR A 148 -13.35 -6.59 9.15
N ASP A 149 -14.30 -6.70 10.08
CA ASP A 149 -15.71 -6.43 9.79
C ASP A 149 -16.02 -4.95 9.55
N ARG A 150 -15.21 -4.05 10.13
CA ARG A 150 -15.30 -2.60 9.97
C ARG A 150 -14.62 -2.12 8.69
N ALA A 151 -13.55 -2.78 8.27
CA ALA A 151 -12.79 -2.39 7.08
C ALA A 151 -13.66 -2.45 5.81
N ALA A 152 -13.55 -1.44 4.95
CA ALA A 152 -14.17 -1.42 3.65
C ALA A 152 -13.44 -2.39 2.71
N PRO A 153 -14.15 -3.00 1.73
CA PRO A 153 -13.50 -3.80 0.71
C PRO A 153 -12.45 -3.00 -0.07
N ARG A 154 -11.33 -3.64 -0.40
CA ARG A 154 -10.27 -3.08 -1.24
C ARG A 154 -9.90 -4.05 -2.36
N PRO A 155 -9.37 -3.57 -3.50
CA PRO A 155 -8.90 -4.43 -4.58
C PRO A 155 -7.93 -5.52 -4.14
N VAL A 156 -7.01 -5.19 -3.22
CA VAL A 156 -6.04 -6.14 -2.69
C VAL A 156 -6.10 -6.17 -1.17
N VAL A 157 -6.18 -7.39 -0.62
CA VAL A 157 -6.03 -7.64 0.82
C VAL A 157 -4.82 -8.54 1.02
N VAL A 158 -3.93 -8.15 1.91
CA VAL A 158 -2.77 -8.94 2.35
C VAL A 158 -3.02 -9.37 3.78
N VAL A 159 -2.93 -10.66 4.09
CA VAL A 159 -3.13 -11.19 5.43
C VAL A 159 -1.81 -11.75 5.94
N ALA A 160 -1.29 -11.19 7.03
CA ALA A 160 -0.19 -11.76 7.79
C ALA A 160 -0.75 -12.69 8.88
N VAL A 161 -0.50 -13.99 8.74
CA VAL A 161 -0.83 -14.99 9.77
C VAL A 161 0.31 -15.01 10.80
N ASN A 162 0.49 -13.89 11.48
CA ASN A 162 1.61 -13.58 12.38
C ASN A 162 1.35 -13.97 13.86
N GLY A 163 0.39 -14.88 14.09
CA GLY A 163 0.05 -15.38 15.41
C GLY A 163 -1.46 -15.43 15.62
N GLY A 164 -1.87 -15.39 16.88
CA GLY A 164 -3.26 -15.65 17.28
C GLY A 164 -3.56 -17.15 17.41
N THR A 165 -4.78 -17.48 17.78
CA THR A 165 -5.23 -18.88 17.85
C THR A 165 -5.68 -19.36 16.47
N ASP A 166 -5.68 -20.67 16.21
CA ASP A 166 -6.23 -21.24 14.97
C ASP A 166 -7.66 -20.77 14.69
N SER A 167 -8.45 -20.53 15.74
CA SER A 167 -9.80 -19.98 15.61
C SER A 167 -9.82 -18.54 15.10
N VAL A 168 -8.83 -17.71 15.45
CA VAL A 168 -8.71 -16.35 14.93
C VAL A 168 -8.41 -16.41 13.43
N THR A 169 -7.43 -17.21 13.02
CA THR A 169 -7.09 -17.40 11.59
C THR A 169 -8.26 -17.96 10.80
N ALA A 170 -8.96 -18.97 11.34
CA ALA A 170 -10.14 -19.57 10.72
C ALA A 170 -11.30 -18.59 10.52
N GLN A 171 -11.44 -17.60 11.41
CA GLN A 171 -12.44 -16.54 11.27
C GLN A 171 -11.96 -15.38 10.40
N ALA A 172 -10.67 -15.04 10.46
CA ALA A 172 -10.08 -13.91 9.75
C ALA A 172 -10.02 -14.15 8.24
N LEU A 173 -9.59 -15.34 7.79
CA LEU A 173 -9.39 -15.62 6.36
C LEU A 173 -10.67 -15.49 5.51
N PRO A 174 -11.83 -16.06 5.91
CA PRO A 174 -13.07 -15.85 5.16
C PRO A 174 -13.52 -14.39 5.14
N LYS A 175 -13.32 -13.65 6.23
CA LYS A 175 -13.65 -12.22 6.30
C LYS A 175 -12.73 -11.40 5.38
N ALA A 176 -11.43 -11.67 5.40
CA ALA A 176 -10.46 -11.03 4.52
C ALA A 176 -10.76 -11.32 3.04
N LEU A 177 -11.16 -12.55 2.72
CA LEU A 177 -11.64 -12.92 1.38
C LEU A 177 -12.86 -12.08 0.96
N GLY A 178 -13.79 -11.81 1.89
CA GLY A 178 -14.94 -10.94 1.65
C GLY A 178 -14.59 -9.44 1.49
N ARG A 179 -13.38 -9.03 1.92
CA ARG A 179 -12.87 -7.66 1.71
C ARG A 179 -12.04 -7.53 0.43
N ALA A 180 -11.49 -8.61 -0.10
CA ALA A 180 -10.72 -8.60 -1.34
C ALA A 180 -11.66 -8.59 -2.55
N THR A 181 -11.60 -7.54 -3.37
CA THR A 181 -12.41 -7.49 -4.61
C THR A 181 -11.70 -8.05 -5.82
N ALA A 182 -10.37 -8.23 -5.78
CA ALA A 182 -9.59 -8.79 -6.88
C ALA A 182 -8.54 -9.80 -6.44
N LEU A 183 -7.79 -9.51 -5.37
CA LEU A 183 -6.68 -10.36 -4.91
C LEU A 183 -6.63 -10.44 -3.38
N LEU A 184 -6.51 -11.65 -2.86
CA LEU A 184 -6.14 -11.97 -1.49
C LEU A 184 -4.74 -12.60 -1.50
N ILE A 185 -3.77 -11.96 -0.84
CA ILE A 185 -2.46 -12.54 -0.55
C ILE A 185 -2.46 -12.99 0.90
N VAL A 186 -2.06 -14.22 1.17
CA VAL A 186 -1.93 -14.74 2.54
C VAL A 186 -0.48 -15.10 2.79
N CYS A 187 0.12 -14.47 3.79
CA CYS A 187 1.50 -14.69 4.25
C CYS A 187 1.46 -15.51 5.54
N GLY A 188 2.02 -16.73 5.53
CA GLY A 188 2.05 -17.58 6.72
C GLY A 188 2.23 -19.06 6.42
N ASP A 189 1.98 -19.90 7.43
CA ASP A 189 2.20 -21.34 7.32
C ASP A 189 1.20 -21.99 6.33
N PRO A 190 1.68 -22.65 5.26
CA PRO A 190 0.82 -23.27 4.27
C PRO A 190 -0.11 -24.35 4.82
N GLN A 191 0.28 -25.09 5.86
CA GLN A 191 -0.56 -26.14 6.42
C GLN A 191 -1.75 -25.52 7.16
N THR A 192 -1.50 -24.52 8.00
CA THR A 192 -2.55 -23.75 8.69
C THR A 192 -3.51 -23.12 7.69
N ILE A 193 -2.99 -22.46 6.65
CA ILE A 193 -3.81 -21.75 5.66
C ILE A 193 -4.64 -22.73 4.81
N ASN A 194 -4.03 -23.81 4.31
CA ASN A 194 -4.76 -24.81 3.53
C ASN A 194 -5.79 -25.59 4.35
N SER A 195 -5.55 -25.78 5.65
CA SER A 195 -6.54 -26.38 6.55
C SER A 195 -7.81 -25.51 6.62
N VAL A 196 -7.65 -24.18 6.75
CA VAL A 196 -8.78 -23.23 6.79
C VAL A 196 -9.48 -23.11 5.43
N LEU A 197 -8.72 -22.93 4.35
CA LEU A 197 -9.29 -22.78 3.00
C LEU A 197 -9.93 -24.08 2.50
N GLY A 198 -9.39 -25.24 2.88
CA GLY A 198 -9.93 -26.56 2.54
C GLY A 198 -11.13 -26.99 3.40
N ALA A 199 -11.30 -26.44 4.61
CA ALA A 199 -12.47 -26.69 5.45
C ALA A 199 -13.74 -25.94 5.00
N GLY A 200 -13.61 -25.01 4.05
CA GLY A 200 -14.70 -24.22 3.49
C GLY A 200 -15.29 -24.75 2.17
N VAL A 201 -14.85 -25.93 1.70
CA VAL A 201 -15.28 -26.59 0.45
C VAL A 201 -16.01 -27.89 0.76
#